data_AF-A0A6L7X515-F1
#
_entry.id   AF-A0A6L7X515-F1
#
_cell.length_a   1.000
_cell.length_b   1.000
_cell.length_c   1.000
_cell.angle_alpha   90.00
_cell.angle_beta   90.00
_cell.angle_gamma   90.00
#
_symmetry.space_group_name_H-M   'P 1'
#
loop_
_entity.id
_entity.type
_entity.pdbx_description
1 polymer ?
#
loop_
_entity_poly.entity_id
_entity_poly.type
_entity_poly.pdbx_seq_one_letter_code
_entity_poly.pdbx_strand_id
1 'polypeptide(L)'
;MSFEERKRQALEDLAIYRAVSFRDLSDARFGGNDFAARRGVSQLRRAGLIVRGKGWGPRGKPFLILAATASGVRSATRRGPTDQRRWHGLVKPSEAHHDTAVYRAARDKIAELEDEGFRVRRIRIDAELKSELARAAERARAEGGPDAARAAQHRVAKELGLPVSDGKVQVPDVQIEFERAGGELGRANVEVVTASYKERAIKAKAAVGFHLSASGAAALRKMRSALGGDRMDFGETDGRGGIRKADAELEL
;
A
#
# COMPACT_ATOMS: atom_id res chain seq x y z
N MET A 1 -21.35 4.98 -10.15
CA MET A 1 -20.06 5.23 -10.81
C MET A 1 -20.04 4.61 -12.21
N SER A 2 -19.68 5.38 -13.25
CA SER A 2 -19.64 4.90 -14.65
C SER A 2 -18.47 3.93 -14.90
N PHE A 3 -18.50 3.18 -16.00
CA PHE A 3 -17.43 2.24 -16.36
C PHE A 3 -16.09 2.94 -16.63
N GLU A 4 -16.10 4.07 -17.33
CA GLU A 4 -14.87 4.85 -17.59
C GLU A 4 -14.28 5.43 -16.31
N GLU A 5 -15.13 5.86 -15.38
CA GLU A 5 -14.70 6.34 -14.08
C GLU A 5 -14.04 5.22 -13.25
N ARG A 6 -14.61 4.01 -13.26
CA ARG A 6 -14.00 2.82 -12.63
C ARG A 6 -12.63 2.50 -13.22
N LYS A 7 -12.49 2.55 -14.55
CA LYS A 7 -11.19 2.37 -15.22
C LYS A 7 -10.17 3.44 -14.85
N ARG A 8 -10.62 4.70 -14.74
CA ARG A 8 -9.77 5.82 -14.34
C ARG A 8 -9.23 5.58 -12.94
N GLN A 9 -10.11 5.28 -11.98
CA GLN A 9 -9.71 4.98 -10.60
C GLN A 9 -8.82 3.74 -10.51
N ALA A 10 -9.07 2.72 -11.32
CA ALA A 10 -8.21 1.55 -11.42
C ALA A 10 -6.79 1.91 -11.90
N LEU A 11 -6.66 2.80 -12.89
CA LEU A 11 -5.36 3.28 -13.34
C LEU A 11 -4.66 4.13 -12.26
N GLU A 12 -5.42 4.91 -11.49
CA GLU A 12 -4.89 5.69 -10.36
C GLU A 12 -4.33 4.80 -9.27
N ASP A 13 -5.05 3.74 -8.87
CA ASP A 13 -4.53 2.75 -7.93
C ASP A 13 -3.23 2.12 -8.45
N LEU A 14 -3.20 1.69 -9.72
CA LEU A 14 -2.02 1.08 -10.31
C LEU A 14 -0.83 2.03 -10.47
N ALA A 15 -1.08 3.35 -10.42
CA ALA A 15 -0.04 4.37 -10.44
C ALA A 15 0.39 4.77 -9.02
N ILE A 16 -0.50 4.74 -8.03
CA ILE A 16 -0.17 5.06 -6.63
C ILE A 16 0.54 3.89 -5.95
N TYR A 17 0.09 2.67 -6.23
CA TYR A 17 0.63 1.44 -5.68
C TYR A 17 1.52 0.74 -6.71
N ARG A 18 2.63 0.15 -6.25
CA ARG A 18 3.61 -0.52 -7.13
C ARG A 18 3.08 -1.81 -7.76
N ALA A 19 2.17 -2.50 -7.08
CA ALA A 19 1.56 -3.72 -7.57
C ALA A 19 0.17 -3.92 -6.95
N VAL A 20 -0.80 -4.26 -7.78
CA VAL A 20 -2.16 -4.62 -7.35
C VAL A 20 -2.53 -5.94 -8.02
N SER A 21 -3.16 -6.87 -7.28
CA SER A 21 -3.64 -8.10 -7.91
C SER A 21 -4.88 -7.82 -8.75
N PHE A 22 -5.13 -8.62 -9.79
CA PHE A 22 -6.37 -8.51 -10.57
C PHE A 22 -7.60 -8.63 -9.67
N ARG A 23 -7.58 -9.59 -8.74
CA ARG A 23 -8.64 -9.82 -7.75
C ARG A 23 -8.93 -8.56 -6.92
N ASP A 24 -7.90 -7.96 -6.33
CA ASP A 24 -8.08 -6.79 -5.47
C ASP A 24 -8.62 -5.59 -6.27
N LEU A 25 -8.14 -5.41 -7.50
CA LEU A 25 -8.62 -4.36 -8.40
C LEU A 25 -10.09 -4.59 -8.83
N SER A 26 -10.47 -5.85 -9.10
CA SER A 26 -11.85 -6.25 -9.42
C SER A 26 -12.79 -5.89 -8.26
N ASP A 27 -12.40 -6.26 -7.04
CA ASP A 27 -13.18 -5.99 -5.84
C ASP A 27 -13.29 -4.48 -5.57
N ALA A 28 -12.16 -3.77 -5.58
CA ALA A 28 -12.11 -2.35 -5.23
C ALA A 28 -12.78 -1.43 -6.26
N ARG A 29 -12.55 -1.67 -7.56
CA ARG A 29 -12.96 -0.71 -8.61
C ARG A 29 -14.12 -1.20 -9.46
N PHE A 30 -14.37 -2.50 -9.49
CA PHE A 30 -15.45 -3.10 -10.29
C PHE A 30 -16.51 -3.81 -9.43
N GLY A 31 -16.45 -3.68 -8.10
CA GLY A 31 -17.45 -4.27 -7.20
C GLY A 31 -17.48 -5.80 -7.27
N GLY A 32 -16.33 -6.42 -7.54
CA GLY A 32 -16.20 -7.86 -7.72
C GLY A 32 -16.74 -8.37 -9.06
N ASN A 33 -17.17 -7.48 -9.97
CA ASN A 33 -17.59 -7.86 -11.31
C ASN A 33 -16.36 -8.16 -12.20
N ASP A 34 -15.94 -9.43 -12.17
CA ASP A 34 -14.76 -9.89 -12.91
C ASP A 34 -14.89 -9.67 -14.44
N PHE A 35 -16.09 -9.72 -15.01
CA PHE A 35 -16.28 -9.44 -16.43
C PHE A 35 -15.97 -7.97 -16.76
N ALA A 36 -16.52 -7.04 -15.98
CA ALA A 36 -16.24 -5.62 -16.13
C ALA A 36 -14.76 -5.31 -15.87
N ALA A 37 -14.17 -5.91 -14.83
CA ALA A 37 -12.76 -5.75 -14.50
C ALA A 37 -11.85 -6.22 -15.65
N ARG A 38 -12.12 -7.40 -16.24
CA ARG A 38 -11.39 -7.90 -17.41
C ARG A 38 -11.48 -6.96 -18.60
N ARG A 39 -12.69 -6.46 -18.90
CA ARG A 39 -12.88 -5.50 -19.99
C ARG A 39 -12.05 -4.24 -19.74
N GLY A 40 -12.10 -3.71 -18.52
CA GLY A 40 -11.33 -2.51 -18.12
C GLY A 40 -9.82 -2.73 -18.24
N VAL A 41 -9.30 -3.80 -17.65
CA VAL A 41 -7.88 -4.20 -17.69
C VAL A 41 -7.43 -4.45 -19.13
N SER A 42 -8.25 -5.10 -19.96
CA SER A 42 -7.95 -5.33 -21.38
C SER A 42 -7.82 -4.02 -22.15
N GLN A 43 -8.74 -3.07 -21.93
CA GLN A 43 -8.67 -1.75 -22.57
C GLN A 43 -7.46 -0.93 -22.10
N LEU A 44 -7.17 -0.91 -20.80
CA LEU A 44 -5.99 -0.23 -20.24
C LEU A 44 -4.69 -0.83 -20.79
N ARG A 45 -4.62 -2.16 -20.94
CA ARG A 45 -3.47 -2.84 -21.53
C ARG A 45 -3.32 -2.51 -23.01
N ARG A 46 -4.40 -2.57 -23.81
CA ARG A 46 -4.36 -2.22 -25.24
C ARG A 46 -3.93 -0.77 -25.47
N ALA A 47 -4.30 0.13 -24.56
CA ALA A 47 -3.84 1.52 -24.57
C ALA A 47 -2.39 1.70 -24.08
N GLY A 48 -1.69 0.64 -23.71
CA GLY A 48 -0.31 0.68 -23.21
C GLY A 48 -0.17 1.34 -21.83
N LEU A 49 -1.25 1.46 -21.06
CA LEU A 49 -1.27 2.17 -19.77
C LEU A 49 -0.89 1.26 -18.60
N ILE A 50 -1.05 -0.05 -18.75
CA ILE A 50 -0.72 -1.03 -17.71
C ILE A 50 0.04 -2.22 -18.30
N VAL A 51 0.80 -2.90 -17.44
CA VAL A 51 1.47 -4.18 -17.71
C VAL A 51 0.99 -5.25 -16.75
N ARG A 52 1.11 -6.50 -17.18
CA ARG A 52 0.78 -7.69 -16.39
C ARG A 52 2.05 -8.40 -15.97
N GLY A 53 2.02 -8.98 -14.78
CA GLY A 53 3.06 -9.84 -14.26
C GLY A 53 2.49 -10.96 -13.42
N LYS A 54 3.37 -11.82 -12.92
CA LYS A 54 3.01 -12.98 -12.11
C LYS A 54 3.56 -12.83 -10.70
N GLY A 55 2.68 -12.95 -9.72
CA GLY A 55 3.02 -13.06 -8.31
C GLY A 55 2.89 -14.49 -7.81
N TRP A 56 3.47 -14.74 -6.64
CA TRP A 56 3.36 -16.03 -5.96
C TRP A 56 2.77 -15.82 -4.56
N GLY A 57 1.58 -16.35 -4.35
CA GLY A 57 0.87 -16.28 -3.08
C GLY A 57 1.26 -17.40 -2.12
N PRO A 58 0.53 -17.54 -1.00
CA PRO A 58 0.78 -18.60 -0.02
C PRO A 58 0.73 -19.97 -0.68
N ARG A 59 1.64 -20.86 -0.28
CA ARG A 59 1.82 -22.21 -0.85
C ARG A 59 2.20 -22.21 -2.35
N GLY A 60 2.82 -21.14 -2.84
CA GLY A 60 3.34 -21.08 -4.22
C GLY A 60 2.25 -21.03 -5.29
N LYS A 61 1.04 -20.57 -4.95
CA LYS A 61 -0.02 -20.40 -5.95
C LYS A 61 0.22 -19.13 -6.76
N PRO A 62 0.32 -19.18 -8.09
CA PRO A 62 0.51 -17.98 -8.88
C PRO A 62 -0.74 -17.10 -8.85
N PHE A 63 -0.57 -15.79 -9.02
CA PHE A 63 -1.68 -14.86 -9.21
C PHE A 63 -1.28 -13.72 -10.16
N LEU A 64 -2.27 -13.10 -10.80
CA LEU A 64 -2.08 -12.01 -11.75
C LEU A 64 -1.82 -10.68 -11.03
N ILE A 65 -0.75 -10.01 -11.43
CA ILE A 65 -0.37 -8.67 -10.96
C ILE A 65 -0.49 -7.67 -12.08
N LEU A 66 -0.92 -6.48 -11.71
CA LEU A 66 -1.05 -5.32 -12.58
C LEU A 66 -0.17 -4.20 -12.02
N ALA A 67 0.47 -3.46 -12.92
CA ALA A 67 1.19 -2.23 -12.60
C ALA A 67 1.01 -1.21 -13.72
N ALA A 68 1.08 0.08 -13.40
CA ALA A 68 1.07 1.13 -14.42
C ALA A 68 2.36 1.11 -15.26
N THR A 69 2.26 1.52 -16.52
CA THR A 69 3.43 1.89 -17.33
C THR A 69 3.78 3.36 -17.09
N ALA A 70 4.92 3.83 -17.63
CA ALA A 70 5.21 5.26 -17.64
C ALA A 70 4.11 6.08 -18.34
N SER A 71 3.46 5.53 -19.38
CA SER A 71 2.30 6.16 -20.03
C SER A 71 1.06 6.16 -19.15
N GLY A 72 0.84 5.07 -18.41
CA GLY A 72 -0.19 4.95 -17.38
C GLY A 72 -0.05 6.03 -16.30
N VAL A 73 1.16 6.18 -15.74
CA VAL A 73 1.45 7.22 -14.74
C VAL A 73 1.18 8.61 -15.29
N ARG A 74 1.69 8.95 -16.49
CA ARG A 74 1.41 10.27 -17.10
C ARG A 74 -0.09 10.53 -17.26
N SER A 75 -0.86 9.50 -17.60
CA SER A 75 -2.32 9.60 -17.75
C SER A 75 -3.03 9.78 -16.41
N ALA A 76 -2.56 9.12 -15.35
CA ALA A 76 -3.08 9.27 -13.99
C ALA A 76 -2.70 10.63 -13.35
N THR A 77 -1.50 11.15 -13.61
CA THR A 77 -1.04 12.44 -13.06
C THR A 77 -1.91 13.60 -13.49
N ARG A 78 -2.39 13.61 -14.74
CA ARG A 78 -3.27 14.67 -15.27
C ARG A 78 -4.60 14.84 -14.52
N ARG A 79 -4.97 13.88 -13.66
CA ARG A 79 -6.32 13.77 -13.08
C ARG A 79 -6.36 13.72 -11.55
N GLY A 80 -5.20 13.63 -10.89
CA GLY A 80 -5.11 13.53 -9.43
C GLY A 80 -4.20 14.59 -8.80
N PRO A 81 -3.97 14.50 -7.48
CA PRO A 81 -3.09 15.44 -6.78
C PRO A 81 -1.70 15.50 -7.41
N THR A 82 -1.15 16.71 -7.52
CA THR A 82 0.15 16.98 -8.16
C THR A 82 1.33 16.46 -7.35
N ASP A 83 1.17 16.38 -6.03
CA ASP A 83 2.20 15.96 -5.08
C ASP A 83 2.20 14.44 -4.82
N GLN A 84 1.14 13.72 -5.22
CA GLN A 84 1.06 12.26 -5.12
C GLN A 84 2.16 11.60 -5.95
N ARG A 85 3.09 10.92 -5.28
CA ARG A 85 4.10 10.08 -5.93
C ARG A 85 3.40 8.96 -6.69
N ARG A 86 3.88 8.69 -7.90
CA ARG A 86 3.37 7.62 -8.75
C ARG A 86 4.50 6.73 -9.23
N TRP A 87 4.19 5.46 -9.41
CA TRP A 87 5.09 4.35 -9.68
C TRP A 87 4.71 3.67 -10.98
N HIS A 88 5.70 3.12 -11.67
CA HIS A 88 5.48 2.33 -12.88
C HIS A 88 6.42 1.14 -12.92
N GLY A 89 6.03 0.14 -13.71
CA GLY A 89 6.79 -1.08 -13.90
C GLY A 89 6.44 -2.18 -12.91
N LEU A 90 6.75 -3.41 -13.28
CA LEU A 90 6.52 -4.57 -12.43
C LEU A 90 7.54 -4.61 -11.30
N VAL A 91 7.07 -5.00 -10.12
CA VAL A 91 7.92 -5.34 -8.98
C VAL A 91 8.46 -6.76 -9.11
N LYS A 92 9.45 -7.10 -8.29
CA LYS A 92 9.97 -8.47 -8.22
C LYS A 92 8.84 -9.42 -7.79
N PRO A 93 8.78 -10.66 -8.32
CA PRO A 93 7.78 -11.64 -7.90
C PRO A 93 7.77 -11.97 -6.41
N SER A 94 8.88 -11.72 -5.71
CA SER A 94 8.98 -11.87 -4.25
C SER A 94 8.37 -10.70 -3.46
N GLU A 95 8.31 -9.50 -4.04
CA GLU A 95 7.74 -8.29 -3.42
C GLU A 95 6.22 -8.21 -3.65
N ALA A 96 5.79 -8.67 -4.82
CA ALA A 96 4.42 -8.80 -5.27
C ALA A 96 3.37 -9.15 -4.19
N HIS A 97 3.57 -10.25 -3.44
CA HIS A 97 2.59 -10.69 -2.44
C HIS A 97 2.47 -9.71 -1.27
N HIS A 98 3.58 -9.08 -0.89
CA HIS A 98 3.59 -8.04 0.13
C HIS A 98 2.89 -6.78 -0.38
N ASP A 99 3.27 -6.28 -1.56
CA ASP A 99 2.73 -5.05 -2.14
C ASP A 99 1.20 -5.13 -2.35
N THR A 100 0.66 -6.28 -2.75
CA THR A 100 -0.81 -6.44 -2.84
C THR A 100 -1.49 -6.52 -1.48
N ALA A 101 -0.80 -6.98 -0.43
CA ALA A 101 -1.30 -6.88 0.93
C ALA A 101 -1.28 -5.42 1.44
N VAL A 102 -0.27 -4.63 1.07
CA VAL A 102 -0.22 -3.18 1.35
C VAL A 102 -1.39 -2.46 0.69
N TYR A 103 -1.71 -2.76 -0.57
CA TYR A 103 -2.88 -2.20 -1.25
C TYR A 103 -4.18 -2.47 -0.49
N ARG A 104 -4.40 -3.71 -0.05
CA ARG A 104 -5.59 -4.09 0.73
C ARG A 104 -5.65 -3.35 2.07
N ALA A 105 -4.55 -3.37 2.83
CA ALA A 105 -4.45 -2.69 4.11
C ALA A 105 -4.70 -1.18 3.99
N ALA A 106 -4.16 -0.54 2.95
CA ALA A 106 -4.39 0.87 2.69
C ALA A 106 -5.86 1.14 2.35
N ARG A 107 -6.47 0.34 1.47
CA ARG A 107 -7.87 0.49 1.09
C ARG A 107 -8.81 0.36 2.29
N ASP A 108 -8.59 -0.64 3.13
CA ASP A 108 -9.44 -0.89 4.28
C ASP A 108 -9.29 0.25 5.30
N LYS A 109 -8.08 0.79 5.51
CA LYS A 109 -7.88 1.98 6.36
C LYS A 109 -8.43 3.27 5.74
N ILE A 110 -8.40 3.41 4.42
CA ILE A 110 -9.03 4.54 3.72
C ILE A 110 -10.54 4.51 3.95
N ALA A 111 -11.17 3.35 3.82
CA ALA A 111 -12.61 3.20 4.07
C ALA A 111 -12.96 3.57 5.52
N GLU A 112 -12.19 3.08 6.50
CA GLU A 112 -12.36 3.44 7.91
C GLU A 112 -12.25 4.96 8.14
N LEU A 113 -11.24 5.62 7.55
CA LEU A 113 -11.05 7.07 7.66
C LEU A 113 -12.20 7.85 6.99
N GLU A 114 -12.68 7.39 5.83
CA GLU A 114 -13.80 8.01 5.12
C GLU A 114 -15.12 7.85 5.90
N ASP A 115 -15.35 6.70 6.53
CA ASP A 115 -16.50 6.45 7.40
C ASP A 115 -16.45 7.33 8.67
N GLU A 116 -15.24 7.64 9.17
CA GLU A 116 -15.01 8.64 10.24
C GLU A 116 -15.17 10.09 9.76
N GLY A 117 -15.44 10.32 8.47
CA GLY A 117 -15.65 11.64 7.87
C GLY A 117 -14.36 12.36 7.48
N PHE A 118 -13.21 11.68 7.49
CA PHE A 118 -11.94 12.26 7.05
C PHE A 118 -11.77 12.17 5.54
N ARG A 119 -11.10 13.17 4.96
CA ARG A 119 -10.80 13.19 3.52
C ARG A 119 -9.36 12.79 3.26
N VAL A 120 -9.16 11.68 2.54
CA VAL A 120 -7.82 11.25 2.13
C VAL A 120 -7.21 12.24 1.12
N ARG A 121 -5.97 12.63 1.37
CA ARG A 121 -5.19 13.59 0.57
C ARG A 121 -4.13 12.90 -0.27
N ARG A 122 -3.39 11.98 0.34
CA ARG A 122 -2.22 11.36 -0.27
C ARG A 122 -1.90 10.00 0.37
N ILE A 123 -1.34 9.12 -0.42
CA ILE A 123 -0.85 7.81 0.00
C ILE A 123 0.66 7.76 -0.26
N ARG A 124 1.45 7.41 0.76
CA ARG A 124 2.90 7.27 0.66
C ARG A 124 3.29 5.85 0.99
N ILE A 125 3.91 5.13 0.07
CA ILE A 125 4.43 3.78 0.34
C ILE A 125 5.83 3.84 0.96
N ASP A 126 6.26 2.76 1.59
CA ASP A 126 7.57 2.65 2.27
C ASP A 126 8.76 3.13 1.42
N ALA A 127 8.76 2.81 0.12
CA ALA A 127 9.82 3.18 -0.82
C ALA A 127 9.95 4.70 -0.98
N GLU A 128 8.83 5.43 -0.90
CA GLU A 128 8.83 6.89 -0.91
C GLU A 128 9.44 7.44 0.39
N LEU A 129 8.94 6.97 1.53
CA LEU A 129 9.37 7.41 2.86
C LEU A 129 10.87 7.13 3.07
N LYS A 130 11.33 5.93 2.71
CA LYS A 130 12.74 5.54 2.74
C LYS A 130 13.60 6.42 1.84
N SER A 131 13.12 6.76 0.64
CA SER A 131 13.85 7.62 -0.28
C SER A 131 14.01 9.05 0.25
N GLU A 132 12.97 9.62 0.87
CA GLU A 132 13.04 10.96 1.47
C GLU A 132 14.02 10.99 2.66
N LEU A 133 13.96 9.98 3.54
CA LEU A 133 14.89 9.83 4.66
C LEU A 133 16.34 9.66 4.18
N ALA A 134 16.57 8.80 3.19
CA ALA A 134 17.90 8.52 2.64
C ALA A 134 18.50 9.79 2.01
N ARG A 135 17.73 10.50 1.19
CA ARG A 135 18.16 11.75 0.56
C ARG A 135 18.53 12.82 1.58
N ALA A 136 17.78 12.94 2.67
CA ALA A 136 18.10 13.87 3.74
C ALA A 136 19.41 13.50 4.45
N ALA A 137 19.60 12.22 4.75
CA ALA A 137 20.81 11.71 5.37
C ALA A 137 22.05 11.84 4.47
N GLU A 138 21.92 11.56 3.16
CA GLU A 138 23.01 11.68 2.18
C GLU A 138 23.49 13.13 2.04
N ARG A 139 22.57 14.09 1.91
CA ARG A 139 22.92 15.53 1.84
C ARG A 139 23.65 15.99 3.08
N ALA A 140 23.11 15.70 4.26
CA ALA A 140 23.73 16.12 5.52
C ALA A 140 25.05 15.39 5.81
N ARG A 141 25.21 14.14 5.34
CA ARG A 141 26.47 13.39 5.46
C ARG A 141 27.60 14.08 4.70
N ALA A 142 27.32 14.59 3.51
CA ALA A 142 28.32 15.26 2.68
C ALA A 142 28.89 16.52 3.34
N GLU A 143 28.09 17.20 4.17
CA GLU A 143 28.45 18.46 4.82
C GLU A 143 28.99 18.28 6.25
N GLY A 144 28.50 17.29 6.99
CA GLY A 144 28.75 17.17 8.44
C GLY A 144 28.92 15.75 8.97
N GLY A 145 29.13 14.76 8.09
CA GLY A 145 29.44 13.38 8.48
C GLY A 145 28.25 12.58 9.07
N PRO A 146 28.52 11.45 9.74
CA PRO A 146 27.48 10.51 10.17
C PRO A 146 26.46 11.06 11.17
N ASP A 147 26.88 11.94 12.08
CA ASP A 147 25.98 12.50 13.10
C ASP A 147 25.02 13.54 12.51
N ALA A 148 25.51 14.37 11.59
CA ALA A 148 24.66 15.26 10.80
C ALA A 148 23.63 14.47 9.97
N ALA A 149 24.06 13.34 9.38
CA ALA A 149 23.17 12.44 8.65
C ALA A 149 22.04 11.89 9.53
N ARG A 150 22.37 11.43 10.75
CA ARG A 150 21.39 10.92 11.72
C ARG A 150 20.43 12.01 12.18
N ALA A 151 20.95 13.19 12.51
CA ALA A 151 20.12 14.34 12.91
C ALA A 151 19.15 14.77 11.81
N ALA A 152 19.62 14.84 10.55
CA ALA A 152 18.78 15.14 9.40
C ALA A 152 17.69 14.09 9.17
N GLN A 153 18.04 12.81 9.32
CA GLN A 153 17.08 11.71 9.19
C GLN A 153 15.99 11.77 10.27
N HIS A 154 16.34 12.06 11.52
CA HIS A 154 15.37 12.23 12.62
C HIS A 154 14.50 13.47 12.45
N ARG A 155 15.05 14.58 11.94
CA ARG A 155 14.28 15.79 11.62
C ARG A 155 13.22 15.50 10.56
N VAL A 156 13.61 14.88 9.44
CA VAL A 156 12.66 14.52 8.37
C VAL A 156 11.65 13.48 8.85
N ALA A 157 12.05 12.51 9.67
CA ALA A 157 11.11 11.58 10.29
C ALA A 157 10.03 12.31 11.10
N LYS A 158 10.41 13.32 11.89
CA LYS A 158 9.46 14.16 12.65
C LYS A 158 8.50 14.92 11.72
N GLU A 159 9.01 15.52 10.64
CA GLU A 159 8.19 16.23 9.65
C GLU A 159 7.17 15.30 8.96
N LEU A 160 7.57 14.05 8.71
CA LEU A 160 6.73 12.99 8.15
C LEU A 160 5.84 12.28 9.17
N GLY A 161 5.91 12.62 10.45
CA GLY A 161 5.15 11.94 11.51
C GLY A 161 5.54 10.46 11.67
N LEU A 162 6.81 10.12 11.44
CA LEU A 162 7.37 8.78 11.60
C LEU A 162 7.99 8.64 13.01
N PRO A 163 7.64 7.59 13.75
CA PRO A 163 8.17 7.37 15.09
C PRO A 163 9.64 6.95 15.04
N VAL A 164 10.39 7.30 16.09
CA VAL A 164 11.76 6.85 16.33
C VAL A 164 11.78 5.94 17.54
N SER A 165 12.28 4.72 17.38
CA SER A 165 12.44 3.73 18.45
C SER A 165 13.86 3.20 18.43
N ASP A 166 14.50 3.11 19.60
CA ASP A 166 15.91 2.69 19.75
C ASP A 166 16.86 3.44 18.81
N GLY A 167 16.65 4.75 18.65
CA GLY A 167 17.42 5.61 17.76
C GLY A 167 17.20 5.38 16.26
N LYS A 168 16.28 4.49 15.88
CA LYS A 168 15.97 4.13 14.49
C LYS A 168 14.59 4.65 14.10
N VAL A 169 14.52 5.34 12.97
CA VAL A 169 13.26 5.73 12.34
C VAL A 169 12.50 4.47 11.93
N GLN A 170 11.27 4.35 12.39
CA GLN A 170 10.36 3.28 12.00
C GLN A 170 9.56 3.75 10.80
N VAL A 171 9.62 2.97 9.72
CA VAL A 171 8.90 3.26 8.47
C VAL A 171 7.77 2.24 8.32
N PRO A 172 6.50 2.67 8.18
CA PRO A 172 5.39 1.77 7.89
C PRO A 172 5.43 1.30 6.44
N ASP A 173 4.65 0.28 6.11
CA ASP A 173 4.47 -0.16 4.73
C ASP A 173 3.75 0.89 3.88
N VAL A 174 2.78 1.59 4.47
CA VAL A 174 2.07 2.71 3.85
C VAL A 174 1.67 3.75 4.90
N GLN A 175 1.76 5.01 4.53
CA GLN A 175 1.23 6.15 5.28
C GLN A 175 0.12 6.81 4.48
N ILE A 176 -1.04 6.99 5.11
CA ILE A 176 -2.18 7.70 4.53
C ILE A 176 -2.25 9.07 5.19
N GLU A 177 -2.10 10.12 4.38
CA GLU A 177 -2.31 11.51 4.78
C GLU A 177 -3.78 11.88 4.52
N PHE A 178 -4.45 12.43 5.53
CA PHE A 178 -5.86 12.80 5.46
C PHE A 178 -6.12 14.14 6.13
N GLU A 179 -7.22 14.77 5.80
CA GLU A 179 -7.63 16.08 6.30
C GLU A 179 -8.70 15.89 7.39
N ARG A 180 -8.47 16.48 8.56
CA ARG A 180 -9.42 16.54 9.68
C ARG A 180 -10.41 17.69 9.48
N ALA A 181 -11.50 17.69 10.24
CA ALA A 181 -12.36 18.86 10.38
C ALA A 181 -11.50 20.07 10.81
N GLY A 182 -11.52 21.14 10.01
CA GLY A 182 -10.66 22.32 10.23
C GLY A 182 -9.40 22.40 9.38
N GLY A 183 -9.14 21.42 8.50
CA GLY A 183 -8.03 21.46 7.54
C GLY A 183 -6.69 20.94 8.07
N GLU A 184 -6.65 20.44 9.31
CA GLU A 184 -5.44 19.87 9.89
C GLU A 184 -5.06 18.55 9.21
N LEU A 185 -3.76 18.36 8.98
CA LEU A 185 -3.21 17.15 8.37
C LEU A 185 -3.08 16.02 9.42
N GLY A 186 -3.87 14.97 9.26
CA GLY A 186 -3.73 13.69 9.93
C GLY A 186 -2.87 12.71 9.14
N ARG A 187 -2.30 11.73 9.84
CA ARG A 187 -1.52 10.62 9.25
C ARG A 187 -1.90 9.30 9.90
N ALA A 188 -2.12 8.28 9.09
CA ALA A 188 -2.26 6.90 9.53
C ALA A 188 -1.08 6.07 8.97
N ASN A 189 -0.21 5.60 9.86
CA ASN A 189 0.92 4.73 9.52
C ASN A 189 0.47 3.27 9.60
N VAL A 190 0.35 2.57 8.48
CA VAL A 190 -0.18 1.20 8.40
C VAL A 190 0.95 0.20 8.11
N GLU A 191 1.00 -0.88 8.89
CA GLU A 191 1.96 -1.98 8.76
C GLU A 191 1.23 -3.30 8.47
N VAL A 192 1.69 -4.03 7.45
CA VAL A 192 1.16 -5.34 7.09
C VAL A 192 1.88 -6.43 7.90
N VAL A 193 1.12 -7.07 8.78
CA VAL A 193 1.59 -8.22 9.55
C VAL A 193 1.38 -9.49 8.74
N THR A 194 2.45 -10.27 8.55
CA THR A 194 2.39 -11.57 7.89
C THR A 194 2.51 -12.71 8.89
N ALA A 195 2.17 -13.93 8.47
CA ALA A 195 2.25 -15.11 9.33
C ALA A 195 3.68 -15.44 9.80
N SER A 196 4.74 -14.89 9.18
CA SER A 196 6.13 -15.10 9.59
C SER A 196 6.58 -14.16 10.72
N TYR A 197 5.80 -13.12 11.05
CA TYR A 197 6.15 -12.20 12.13
C TYR A 197 6.23 -12.94 13.47
N LYS A 198 7.13 -12.49 14.34
CA LYS A 198 7.20 -12.93 15.74
C LYS A 198 6.29 -12.02 16.57
N GLU A 199 5.65 -12.54 17.61
CA GLU A 199 4.74 -11.74 18.45
C GLU A 199 5.41 -10.49 19.04
N ARG A 200 6.67 -10.61 19.47
CA ARG A 200 7.46 -9.45 19.92
C ARG A 200 7.59 -8.34 18.87
N ALA A 201 7.68 -8.71 17.59
CA ALA A 201 7.79 -7.73 16.50
C ALA A 201 6.44 -7.04 16.27
N ILE A 202 5.34 -7.78 16.38
CA ILE A 202 3.97 -7.24 16.33
C ILE A 202 3.76 -6.22 17.47
N LYS A 203 4.11 -6.61 18.70
CA LYS A 203 4.02 -5.71 19.88
C LYS A 203 4.87 -4.45 19.70
N ALA A 204 6.11 -4.59 19.22
CA ALA A 204 6.98 -3.43 18.99
C ALA A 204 6.40 -2.46 17.94
N LYS A 205 5.82 -2.99 16.86
CA LYS A 205 5.17 -2.16 15.82
C LYS A 205 3.90 -1.47 16.33
N ALA A 206 3.09 -2.16 17.14
CA ALA A 206 1.94 -1.55 17.80
C ALA A 206 2.37 -0.45 18.79
N ALA A 207 3.42 -0.68 19.58
CA ALA A 207 3.90 0.25 20.60
C ALA A 207 4.41 1.58 20.02
N VAL A 208 4.87 1.60 18.76
CA VAL A 208 5.26 2.83 18.06
C VAL A 208 4.09 3.54 17.36
N GLY A 209 2.86 3.05 17.54
CA GLY A 209 1.65 3.68 17.03
C GLY A 209 1.28 3.33 15.60
N PHE A 210 1.73 2.19 15.06
CA PHE A 210 1.29 1.73 13.74
C PHE A 210 -0.07 1.05 13.81
N HIS A 211 -0.90 1.32 12.80
CA HIS A 211 -2.12 0.56 12.52
C HIS A 211 -1.71 -0.77 11.90
N LEU A 212 -1.98 -1.88 12.59
CA LEU A 212 -1.59 -3.20 12.12
C LEU A 212 -2.71 -3.83 11.29
N SER A 213 -2.37 -4.27 10.08
CA SER A 213 -3.28 -4.99 9.20
C SER A 213 -2.75 -6.40 8.97
N ALA A 214 -3.57 -7.42 9.25
CA ALA A 214 -3.16 -8.81 9.09
C ALA A 214 -3.32 -9.29 7.65
N SER A 215 -2.25 -9.84 7.06
CA SER A 215 -2.27 -10.50 5.75
C SER A 215 -2.77 -11.94 5.89
N GLY A 216 -4.10 -12.08 5.98
CA GLY A 216 -4.82 -13.35 6.05
C GLY A 216 -4.94 -13.97 7.45
N ALA A 217 -5.77 -15.02 7.54
CA ALA A 217 -6.25 -15.58 8.82
C ALA A 217 -5.14 -16.05 9.78
N ALA A 218 -4.04 -16.60 9.27
CA ALA A 218 -2.92 -17.03 10.11
C ALA A 218 -2.20 -15.84 10.75
N ALA A 219 -2.01 -14.75 10.00
CA ALA A 219 -1.47 -13.51 10.54
C ALA A 219 -2.43 -12.87 11.55
N LEU A 220 -3.74 -12.91 11.27
CA LEU A 220 -4.77 -12.38 12.16
C LEU A 220 -4.78 -13.08 13.52
N ARG A 221 -4.78 -14.43 13.54
CA ARG A 221 -4.70 -15.19 14.79
C ARG A 221 -3.45 -14.84 15.59
N LYS A 222 -2.31 -14.71 14.92
CA LYS A 222 -1.05 -14.34 15.56
C LYS A 222 -1.09 -12.90 16.10
N MET A 223 -1.67 -11.96 15.36
CA MET A 223 -1.85 -10.59 15.80
C MET A 223 -2.75 -10.51 17.04
N ARG A 224 -3.88 -11.25 17.06
CA ARG A 224 -4.77 -11.35 18.24
C ARG A 224 -4.05 -11.95 19.45
N SER A 225 -3.28 -13.02 19.25
CA SER A 225 -2.44 -13.63 20.31
C SER A 225 -1.45 -12.61 20.88
N ALA A 226 -0.76 -11.87 20.00
CA ALA A 226 0.26 -10.91 20.40
C ALA A 226 -0.31 -9.68 21.13
N LEU A 227 -1.50 -9.20 20.77
CA LEU A 227 -2.05 -7.95 21.31
C LEU A 227 -2.97 -8.14 22.52
N GLY A 228 -3.26 -9.39 22.92
CA GLY A 228 -4.16 -9.68 24.04
C GLY A 228 -5.62 -9.48 23.60
N GLY A 229 -6.24 -10.55 23.12
CA GLY A 229 -7.57 -10.52 22.52
C GLY A 229 -8.68 -10.12 23.48
N ASP A 230 -8.91 -8.82 23.63
CA ASP A 230 -10.24 -8.20 23.69
C ASP A 230 -10.09 -6.68 23.65
N ARG A 231 -10.92 -6.02 22.84
CA ARG A 231 -10.89 -4.58 22.47
C ARG A 231 -9.83 -4.21 21.44
N MET A 232 -10.17 -4.37 20.17
CA MET A 232 -9.91 -3.41 19.09
C MET A 232 -10.59 -3.96 17.83
N ASP A 233 -11.28 -3.10 17.09
CA ASP A 233 -11.96 -3.48 15.85
C ASP A 233 -10.89 -3.77 14.79
N PHE A 234 -10.72 -5.04 14.43
CA PHE A 234 -9.69 -5.48 13.51
C PHE A 234 -10.32 -5.77 12.16
N GLY A 235 -10.12 -4.85 11.21
CA GLY A 235 -10.45 -5.07 9.79
C GLY A 235 -9.82 -6.37 9.29
N GLU A 236 -10.66 -7.36 9.04
CA GLU A 236 -10.24 -8.65 8.49
C GLU A 236 -9.95 -8.47 7.00
N THR A 237 -8.66 -8.45 6.63
CA THR A 237 -8.29 -8.56 5.21
C THR A 237 -8.40 -10.03 4.82
N ASP A 238 -9.45 -10.34 4.07
CA ASP A 238 -9.75 -11.69 3.59
C ASP A 238 -8.53 -12.24 2.81
N GLY A 239 -7.80 -13.16 3.44
CA GLY A 239 -6.58 -13.79 2.93
C GLY A 239 -6.81 -14.74 1.75
N ARG A 240 -7.77 -14.43 0.87
CA ARG A 240 -8.15 -15.28 -0.26
C ARG A 240 -7.24 -15.01 -1.46
N GLY A 241 -5.96 -15.35 -1.31
CA GLY A 241 -5.00 -15.52 -2.42
C GLY A 241 -5.29 -16.79 -3.24
N GLY A 242 -6.55 -16.98 -3.63
CA GLY A 242 -6.98 -18.08 -4.49
C GLY A 242 -7.27 -17.55 -5.89
N ILE A 243 -6.66 -18.18 -6.89
CA ILE A 243 -6.97 -18.01 -8.32
C ILE A 243 -8.49 -18.14 -8.48
N ARG A 244 -9.19 -17.07 -8.86
CA ARG A 244 -10.56 -17.18 -9.39
C ARG A 244 -10.45 -17.85 -10.76
N LYS A 245 -11.52 -18.52 -11.23
CA LYS A 245 -11.62 -18.94 -12.63
C LYS A 245 -11.29 -17.79 -13.59
N ALA A 246 -11.55 -16.55 -13.15
CA ALA A 246 -11.18 -15.34 -13.87
C ALA A 246 -9.70 -15.00 -13.98
N ASP A 247 -8.88 -15.37 -13.01
CA ASP A 247 -7.43 -15.21 -13.08
C ASP A 247 -6.80 -16.23 -14.05
N ALA A 248 -7.44 -17.40 -14.23
CA ALA A 248 -6.96 -18.47 -15.12
C ALA A 248 -7.26 -18.20 -16.61
N GLU A 249 -8.37 -17.52 -16.93
CA GLU A 249 -8.75 -17.15 -18.30
C GLU A 249 -8.03 -15.90 -18.82
N LEU A 250 -7.24 -15.22 -17.97
CA LEU A 250 -6.34 -14.13 -18.33
C LEU A 250 -4.89 -14.66 -18.37
N GLU A 251 -4.59 -15.63 -19.24
CA GLU A 251 -3.28 -16.29 -19.44
C GLU A 251 -2.15 -15.84 -18.47
N LEU A 252 -1.93 -16.67 -17.43
CA LEU A 252 -0.88 -16.58 -16.40
C LEU A 252 0.52 -16.94 -16.90
#